data_AF-A0A2D0L2C5-F1
#
_entry.id   AF-A0A2D0L2C5-F1
#
_cell.length_a   1.000
_cell.length_b   1.000
_cell.length_c   1.000
_cell.angle_alpha   90.00
_cell.angle_beta   90.00
_cell.angle_gamma   90.00
#
_symmetry.space_group_name_H-M   'P 1'
#
loop_
_entity.id
_entity.type
_entity.pdbx_description
1 polymer ?
#
loop_
_entity_poly.entity_id
_entity_poly.type
_entity_poly.pdbx_seq_one_letter_code
_entity_poly.pdbx_strand_id
1 'polypeptide(L)'
;MKISHKLLISLACIVTLAGCARNVPILTPQTAIVTKNSLPSVKKAILEAGKKRKWVMTEVSPGVIDGFLKNRKHDVQIRINYTAKNYSINYVKSHQLRESDGKIHRNYNRWVNNLDKDIQLNLALMANQ
;
A
#
# COMPACT_ATOMS: atom_id res chain seq x y z
N MET A 1 15.64 41.91 -54.86
CA MET A 1 14.36 42.36 -54.26
C MET A 1 13.24 41.41 -54.67
N LYS A 2 12.68 40.67 -53.71
CA LYS A 2 11.26 40.29 -53.52
C LYS A 2 11.21 39.13 -52.52
N ILE A 3 10.78 39.46 -51.31
CA ILE A 3 10.56 38.53 -50.20
C ILE A 3 9.12 38.02 -50.30
N SER A 4 8.89 36.73 -50.08
CA SER A 4 7.57 36.22 -49.73
C SER A 4 7.66 34.99 -48.84
N HIS A 5 7.25 35.16 -47.58
CA HIS A 5 7.17 34.11 -46.56
C HIS A 5 5.98 33.18 -46.82
N LYS A 6 6.22 31.86 -46.80
CA LYS A 6 5.18 30.89 -46.43
C LYS A 6 5.77 29.92 -45.40
N LEU A 7 5.31 30.14 -44.16
CA LEU A 7 5.39 29.21 -43.03
C LEU A 7 4.96 27.80 -43.46
N LEU A 8 5.74 26.79 -43.09
CA LEU A 8 5.26 25.45 -42.81
C LEU A 8 6.24 24.79 -41.82
N ILE A 9 6.16 25.23 -40.57
CA ILE A 9 6.72 24.53 -39.42
C ILE A 9 5.85 23.29 -39.23
N SER A 10 6.30 22.13 -39.69
CA SER A 10 5.74 20.84 -39.29
C SER A 10 6.67 20.22 -38.26
N LEU A 11 6.54 20.70 -37.02
CA LEU A 11 7.11 20.03 -35.86
C LEU A 11 6.19 18.86 -35.51
N ALA A 12 6.43 17.70 -36.13
CA ALA A 12 5.82 16.44 -35.73
C ALA A 12 6.43 16.00 -34.39
N CYS A 13 5.99 16.62 -33.30
CA CYS A 13 6.19 16.09 -31.95
C CYS A 13 5.31 14.85 -31.78
N ILE A 14 5.83 13.69 -32.20
CA ILE A 14 5.29 12.40 -31.79
C ILE A 14 5.65 12.25 -30.30
N VAL A 15 4.83 12.84 -29.43
CA VAL A 15 4.86 12.53 -28.00
C VAL A 15 4.28 11.14 -27.85
N THR A 16 5.15 10.12 -27.87
CA THR A 16 4.75 8.78 -27.45
C THR A 16 4.34 8.87 -25.98
N LEU A 17 3.04 8.88 -25.70
CA LEU A 17 2.53 8.58 -24.37
C LEU A 17 2.87 7.11 -24.08
N ALA A 18 4.08 6.87 -23.56
CA ALA A 18 4.35 5.65 -22.82
C ALA A 18 3.43 5.70 -21.59
N GLY A 19 2.24 5.13 -21.71
CA GLY A 19 1.31 4.95 -20.61
C GLY A 19 2.00 4.11 -19.54
N CYS A 20 2.55 4.79 -18.54
CA CYS A 20 3.33 4.20 -17.45
C CYS A 20 2.61 2.98 -16.88
N ALA A 21 3.37 1.88 -16.71
CA ALA A 21 2.89 0.57 -16.30
C ALA A 21 1.77 0.62 -15.25
N ARG A 22 0.59 0.12 -15.62
CA ARG A 22 -0.62 0.17 -14.80
C ARG A 22 -0.56 -0.73 -13.56
N ASN A 23 0.23 -1.79 -13.65
CA ASN A 23 0.42 -2.79 -12.62
C ASN A 23 1.88 -2.82 -12.15
N VAL A 24 2.08 -2.88 -10.85
CA VAL A 24 3.39 -2.92 -10.16
C VAL A 24 3.49 -4.20 -9.35
N PRO A 25 4.69 -4.72 -9.01
CA PRO A 25 4.81 -5.88 -8.13
C PRO A 25 4.04 -5.68 -6.81
N ILE A 26 3.37 -6.73 -6.33
CA ILE A 26 2.64 -6.72 -5.07
C ILE A 26 3.63 -6.46 -3.93
N LEU A 27 3.40 -5.38 -3.19
CA LEU A 27 4.18 -5.06 -1.99
C LEU A 27 3.71 -5.92 -0.81
N THR A 28 4.63 -6.67 -0.22
CA THR A 28 4.42 -7.37 1.05
C THR A 28 5.48 -6.90 2.05
N PRO A 29 5.22 -5.88 2.87
CA PRO A 29 6.18 -5.42 3.87
C PRO A 29 6.48 -6.50 4.91
N GLN A 30 7.75 -6.64 5.26
CA GLN A 30 8.23 -7.37 6.43
C GLN A 30 9.02 -6.40 7.30
N THR A 31 8.56 -6.16 8.53
CA THR A 31 9.07 -5.10 9.39
C THR A 31 9.54 -5.69 10.72
N ALA A 32 10.81 -5.47 11.05
CA ALA A 32 11.34 -5.75 12.37
C ALA A 32 10.97 -4.63 13.33
N ILE A 33 10.55 -4.98 14.54
CA ILE A 33 10.21 -4.03 15.61
C ILE A 33 11.46 -3.85 16.46
N VAL A 34 12.08 -2.68 16.35
CA VAL A 34 13.31 -2.33 17.08
C VAL A 34 13.03 -1.86 18.51
N THR A 35 11.81 -1.39 18.77
CA THR A 35 11.37 -0.93 20.09
C THR A 35 10.88 -2.09 20.94
N LYS A 36 11.05 -1.98 22.27
CA LYS A 36 10.51 -2.99 23.20
C LYS A 36 9.00 -2.84 23.26
N ASN A 37 8.28 -3.77 22.62
CA ASN A 37 6.83 -3.83 22.65
C ASN A 37 6.36 -5.21 23.11
N SER A 38 5.29 -5.25 23.89
CA SER A 38 4.59 -6.50 24.20
C SER A 38 3.72 -6.95 23.03
N LEU A 39 3.39 -8.23 22.94
CA LEU A 39 2.48 -8.74 21.89
C LEU A 39 1.12 -7.98 21.87
N PRO A 40 0.48 -7.68 23.02
CA PRO A 40 -0.73 -6.85 23.05
C PRO A 40 -0.52 -5.42 22.54
N SER A 41 0.66 -4.83 22.80
CA SER A 41 1.02 -3.51 22.28
C SER A 41 1.10 -3.52 20.75
N VAL A 42 1.78 -4.51 20.18
CA VAL A 42 1.88 -4.67 18.71
C VAL A 42 0.49 -4.85 18.09
N LYS A 43 -0.34 -5.70 18.68
CA LYS A 43 -1.74 -5.87 18.26
C LYS A 43 -2.49 -4.53 18.27
N LYS A 44 -2.40 -3.78 19.37
CA LYS A 44 -3.06 -2.48 19.51
C LYS A 44 -2.58 -1.49 18.45
N ALA A 45 -1.28 -1.43 18.19
CA ALA A 45 -0.68 -0.58 17.17
C ALA A 45 -1.24 -0.87 15.77
N ILE A 46 -1.38 -2.16 15.43
CA ILE A 46 -1.96 -2.62 14.16
C ILE A 46 -3.43 -2.22 14.03
N LEU A 47 -4.23 -2.46 15.08
CA LEU A 47 -5.66 -2.14 15.07
C LEU A 47 -5.91 -0.64 14.95
N GLU A 48 -5.18 0.20 15.69
CA GLU A 48 -5.31 1.65 15.63
C GLU A 48 -4.88 2.23 14.27
N ALA A 49 -3.80 1.69 13.68
CA ALA A 49 -3.36 2.07 12.34
C ALA A 49 -4.42 1.71 11.28
N GLY A 50 -4.98 0.49 11.38
CA GLY A 50 -6.08 0.05 10.52
C GLY A 50 -7.30 0.94 10.60
N LYS A 51 -7.77 1.19 11.83
CA LYS A 51 -8.92 2.07 12.12
C LYS A 51 -8.73 3.47 11.53
N LYS A 52 -7.57 4.10 11.77
CA LYS A 52 -7.22 5.43 11.22
C LYS A 52 -7.34 5.46 9.69
N ARG A 53 -6.97 4.36 9.04
CA ARG A 53 -6.98 4.21 7.57
C ARG A 53 -8.28 3.61 7.02
N LYS A 54 -9.30 3.41 7.86
CA LYS A 54 -10.61 2.82 7.49
C LYS A 54 -10.52 1.38 6.99
N TRP A 55 -9.52 0.64 7.44
CA TRP A 55 -9.52 -0.81 7.30
C TRP A 55 -10.44 -1.42 8.35
N VAL A 56 -11.23 -2.40 7.94
CA VAL A 56 -11.91 -3.30 8.85
C VAL A 56 -10.90 -4.36 9.27
N MET A 57 -10.55 -4.37 10.56
CA MET A 57 -9.56 -5.29 11.11
C MET A 57 -10.26 -6.37 11.94
N THR A 58 -9.95 -7.63 11.66
CA THR A 58 -10.52 -8.79 12.35
C THR A 58 -9.39 -9.66 12.86
N GLU A 59 -9.29 -9.81 14.18
CA GLU A 59 -8.37 -10.80 14.76
C GLU A 59 -8.89 -12.20 14.47
N VAL A 60 -8.07 -13.01 13.81
CA VAL A 60 -8.41 -14.39 13.45
C VAL A 60 -7.92 -15.35 14.51
N SER A 61 -6.73 -15.08 15.06
CA SER A 61 -6.10 -15.82 16.16
C SER A 61 -4.97 -14.98 16.76
N PRO A 62 -4.39 -15.36 17.91
CA PRO A 62 -3.22 -14.67 18.45
C PRO A 62 -2.10 -14.56 17.40
N GLY A 63 -1.60 -13.35 17.15
CA GLY A 63 -0.57 -13.10 16.15
C GLY A 63 -1.06 -13.01 14.69
N VAL A 64 -2.37 -13.10 14.44
CA VAL A 64 -2.94 -13.01 13.07
C VAL A 64 -4.15 -12.09 13.03
N ILE A 65 -4.08 -11.04 12.21
CA ILE A 65 -5.17 -10.11 11.92
C ILE A 65 -5.44 -10.08 10.42
N ASP A 66 -6.68 -10.31 10.01
CA ASP A 66 -7.12 -10.03 8.65
C ASP A 66 -7.58 -8.58 8.54
N GLY A 67 -7.22 -7.93 7.45
CA GLY A 67 -7.61 -6.55 7.13
C GLY A 67 -8.40 -6.50 5.83
N PHE A 68 -9.51 -5.77 5.82
CA PHE A 68 -10.31 -5.52 4.63
C PHE A 68 -10.44 -4.02 4.38
N LEU A 69 -10.20 -3.59 3.13
CA LEU A 69 -10.40 -2.21 2.70
C LEU A 69 -11.31 -2.17 1.47
N LYS A 70 -12.43 -1.46 1.60
CA LYS A 70 -13.30 -1.09 0.47
C LYS A 70 -13.02 0.35 0.07
N ASN A 71 -12.66 0.58 -1.19
CA ASN A 71 -12.45 1.90 -1.77
C ASN A 71 -13.22 2.05 -3.10
N ARG A 72 -14.40 2.67 -3.02
CA ARG A 72 -15.34 2.82 -4.14
C ARG A 72 -15.63 1.44 -4.75
N LYS A 73 -15.12 1.17 -5.96
CA LYS A 73 -15.32 -0.09 -6.67
C LYS A 73 -14.22 -1.14 -6.41
N HIS A 74 -13.11 -0.75 -5.78
CA HIS A 74 -11.99 -1.62 -5.46
C HIS A 74 -12.12 -2.14 -4.04
N ASP A 75 -11.74 -3.39 -3.83
CA ASP A 75 -11.54 -3.93 -2.49
C ASP A 75 -10.33 -4.85 -2.42
N VAL A 76 -9.78 -4.96 -1.23
CA VAL A 76 -8.64 -5.81 -0.94
C VAL A 76 -8.74 -6.40 0.45
N GLN A 77 -8.34 -7.66 0.55
CA GLN A 77 -8.07 -8.35 1.79
C GLN A 77 -6.56 -8.58 1.94
N ILE A 78 -6.08 -8.31 3.15
CA ILE A 78 -4.69 -8.55 3.57
C ILE A 78 -4.70 -9.43 4.83
N ARG A 79 -3.55 -10.05 5.10
CA ARG A 79 -3.27 -10.75 6.35
C ARG A 79 -2.02 -10.19 7.00
N ILE A 80 -2.15 -9.80 8.26
CA ILE A 80 -1.06 -9.29 9.09
C ILE A 80 -0.69 -10.36 10.10
N ASN A 81 0.49 -10.96 9.91
CA ASN A 81 1.09 -11.86 10.89
C ASN A 81 2.04 -11.03 11.76
N TYR A 82 1.98 -11.17 13.08
CA TYR A 82 2.77 -10.36 14.00
C TYR A 82 3.22 -11.13 15.24
N THR A 83 4.35 -10.68 15.78
CA THR A 83 4.92 -11.09 17.06
C THR A 83 5.31 -9.84 17.85
N ALA A 84 5.86 -10.00 19.05
CA ALA A 84 6.45 -8.88 19.79
C ALA A 84 7.66 -8.24 19.06
N LYS A 85 8.26 -8.94 18.08
CA LYS A 85 9.54 -8.55 17.45
C LYS A 85 9.43 -8.19 15.96
N ASN A 86 8.34 -8.55 15.30
CA ASN A 86 8.17 -8.31 13.87
C ASN A 86 6.70 -8.40 13.47
N TYR A 87 6.39 -7.89 12.28
CA TYR A 87 5.13 -8.18 11.59
C TYR A 87 5.34 -8.21 10.08
N SER A 88 4.38 -8.76 9.36
CA SER A 88 4.30 -8.74 7.90
C SER A 88 2.90 -8.36 7.44
N ILE A 89 2.77 -7.67 6.31
CA ILE A 89 1.47 -7.40 5.68
C ILE A 89 1.43 -8.13 4.34
N ASN A 90 0.58 -9.14 4.25
CA ASN A 90 0.53 -10.06 3.11
C ASN A 90 -0.74 -9.83 2.31
N TYR A 91 -0.62 -9.86 0.98
CA TYR A 91 -1.76 -9.88 0.08
C TYR A 91 -2.54 -11.20 0.24
N VAL A 92 -3.87 -11.13 0.24
CA VAL A 92 -4.73 -12.33 0.23
C VAL A 92 -5.54 -12.39 -1.06
N LYS A 93 -6.36 -11.37 -1.31
CA LYS A 93 -7.18 -11.25 -2.53
C LYS A 93 -7.65 -9.83 -2.76
N SER A 94 -8.13 -9.53 -3.96
CA SER A 94 -8.70 -8.24 -4.29
C SER A 94 -9.70 -8.30 -5.43
N HIS A 95 -10.59 -7.33 -5.49
CA HIS A 95 -11.51 -7.11 -6.59
C HIS A 95 -11.22 -5.78 -7.29
N GLN A 96 -11.27 -5.80 -8.62
CA GLN A 96 -10.99 -4.65 -9.52
C GLN A 96 -9.58 -4.03 -9.43
N LEU A 97 -8.61 -4.70 -8.79
CA LEU A 97 -7.20 -4.24 -8.75
C LEU A 97 -6.31 -4.86 -9.82
N ARG A 98 -6.88 -5.64 -10.76
CA ARG A 98 -6.16 -6.25 -11.90
C ARG A 98 -4.92 -7.01 -11.46
N GLU A 99 -5.07 -7.77 -10.39
CA GLU A 99 -4.01 -8.66 -9.92
C GLU A 99 -3.80 -9.77 -10.96
N SER A 100 -2.55 -9.93 -11.38
CA SER A 100 -2.09 -10.96 -12.34
C SER A 100 -0.59 -11.05 -12.25
N ASP A 101 -0.04 -12.28 -12.28
CA ASP A 101 1.40 -12.56 -12.35
C ASP A 101 2.21 -11.84 -11.27
N GLY A 102 1.68 -11.77 -10.04
CA GLY A 102 2.33 -11.10 -8.91
C GLY A 102 2.40 -9.58 -9.03
N LYS A 103 1.64 -8.99 -9.97
CA LYS A 103 1.51 -7.55 -10.15
C LYS A 103 0.08 -7.10 -9.88
N ILE A 104 -0.08 -5.87 -9.42
CA ILE A 104 -1.35 -5.30 -9.00
C ILE A 104 -1.39 -3.80 -9.27
N HIS A 105 -2.58 -3.22 -9.35
CA HIS A 105 -2.71 -1.77 -9.47
C HIS A 105 -2.01 -1.03 -8.32
N ARG A 106 -1.22 0.00 -8.65
CA ARG A 106 -0.38 0.78 -7.71
C ARG A 106 -1.06 1.29 -6.43
N ASN A 107 -2.37 1.44 -6.44
CA ASN A 107 -3.12 1.88 -5.25
C ASN A 107 -3.04 0.87 -4.12
N TYR A 108 -2.92 -0.43 -4.41
CA TYR A 108 -2.69 -1.44 -3.39
C TYR A 108 -1.42 -1.13 -2.59
N ASN A 109 -0.27 -1.00 -3.26
CA ASN A 109 1.00 -0.69 -2.61
C ASN A 109 0.93 0.62 -1.82
N ARG A 110 0.20 1.62 -2.33
CA ARG A 110 -0.02 2.89 -1.61
C ARG A 110 -0.79 2.67 -0.30
N TRP A 111 -1.86 1.87 -0.32
CA TRP A 111 -2.64 1.58 0.89
C TRP A 111 -1.84 0.79 1.90
N VAL A 112 -1.11 -0.23 1.46
CA VAL A 112 -0.26 -1.06 2.32
C VAL A 112 0.89 -0.25 2.93
N ASN A 113 1.59 0.57 2.15
CA ASN A 113 2.66 1.43 2.65
C ASN A 113 2.16 2.47 3.67
N ASN A 114 0.96 3.02 3.46
CA ASN A 114 0.38 3.96 4.42
C ASN A 114 -0.05 3.28 5.72
N LEU A 115 -0.53 2.04 5.64
CA LEU A 115 -0.84 1.23 6.81
C LEU A 115 0.44 0.90 7.58
N ASP A 116 1.47 0.42 6.88
CA ASP A 116 2.77 0.07 7.46
C ASP A 116 3.40 1.26 8.22
N LYS A 117 3.43 2.45 7.61
CA LYS A 117 3.92 3.68 8.25
C LYS A 117 3.17 4.03 9.54
N ASP A 118 1.85 3.90 9.55
CA ASP A 118 1.06 4.18 10.75
C ASP A 118 1.26 3.13 11.84
N ILE A 119 1.47 1.86 11.47
CA ILE A 119 1.84 0.80 12.43
C ILE A 119 3.16 1.14 13.11
N GLN A 120 4.18 1.51 12.33
CA GLN A 120 5.49 1.90 12.87
C GLN A 120 5.40 3.11 13.79
N LEU A 121 4.60 4.13 13.40
CA LEU A 121 4.36 5.30 14.25
C LEU A 121 3.72 4.91 15.59
N ASN A 122 2.67 4.09 15.55
CA ASN A 122 1.99 3.64 16.77
C ASN A 122 2.91 2.80 17.66
N LEU A 123 3.73 1.91 17.09
CA LEU A 123 4.73 1.12 17.82
C LEU A 123 5.79 1.98 18.51
N ALA A 124 6.21 3.07 17.88
CA ALA A 124 7.15 4.02 18.48
C ALA A 124 6.51 4.77 19.66
N LEU A 125 5.24 5.18 19.53
CA LEU A 125 4.52 5.87 20.60
C LEU A 125 4.27 4.97 21.81
N MET A 126 3.87 3.71 21.58
CA MET A 126 3.57 2.77 22.67
C MET A 126 4.81 2.29 23.41
N ALA A 127 5.98 2.29 22.78
CA ALA A 127 7.24 1.95 23.44
C ALA A 127 7.71 3.02 24.43
N ASN A 128 7.16 4.24 24.35
CA ASN A 128 7.46 5.36 25.22
C ASN A 128 6.41 5.53 26.35
N GLN A 129 5.45 4.60 26.45
CA GLN A 129 4.41 4.56 27.47
C GLN A 129 4.74 3.49 28.50
#